data_AF-A0AAU0KPW9-F1
#
_entry.id   AF-A0AAU0KPW9-F1
#
_cell.length_a   1.000
_cell.length_b   1.000
_cell.length_c   1.000
_cell.angle_alpha   90.00
_cell.angle_beta   90.00
_cell.angle_gamma   90.00
#
_symmetry.space_group_name_H-M   'P 1'
#
loop_
_entity.id
_entity.type
_entity.pdbx_description
1 polymer ?
#
loop_
_entity_poly.entity_id
_entity_poly.type
_entity_poly.pdbx_seq_one_letter_code
_entity_poly.pdbx_strand_id
1 'polypeptide(L)' 'MTGFELRLWRRGLDWTQERAAEELGVSLRTYKSYENKAPKKTAIIAAQALAVRELLASNLDVNAQYLRMKMVIQLG' A
#
# COMPACT_ATOMS: atom_id res chain seq x y z
N MET A 1 -11.96 9.02 -1.80
CA MET A 1 -11.81 7.57 -2.03
C MET A 1 -13.16 6.88 -2.14
N THR A 2 -13.66 6.78 -3.37
CA THR A 2 -14.78 5.92 -3.79
C THR A 2 -14.35 4.45 -3.80
N GLY A 3 -15.29 3.53 -4.02
CA GLY A 3 -14.97 2.11 -4.20
C GLY A 3 -14.03 1.85 -5.39
N PHE A 4 -14.16 2.62 -6.47
CA PHE A 4 -13.25 2.58 -7.61
C PHE A 4 -11.84 3.04 -7.24
N GLU A 5 -11.71 4.17 -6.53
CA GLU A 5 -10.41 4.67 -6.06
C GLU A 5 -9.74 3.69 -5.09
N LEU A 6 -10.51 3.00 -4.23
CA LEU A 6 -9.99 1.94 -3.36
C LEU A 6 -9.43 0.75 -4.16
N ARG A 7 -10.10 0.37 -5.25
CA ARG A 7 -9.61 -0.68 -6.16
C ARG A 7 -8.30 -0.27 -6.83
N LEU A 8 -8.19 0.98 -7.28
CA LEU A 8 -6.96 1.51 -7.86
C LEU A 8 -5.83 1.53 -6.84
N TRP A 9 -6.10 1.98 -5.61
CA TRP A 9 -5.12 2.01 -4.52
C TRP A 9 -4.46 0.64 -4.31
N ARG A 10 -5.24 -0.42 -4.08
CA ARG A 10 -4.63 -1.75 -3.84
C ARG A 10 -3.89 -2.28 -5.07
N ARG A 11 -4.35 -1.98 -6.29
CA ARG A 11 -3.67 -2.40 -7.51
C ARG A 11 -2.34 -1.67 -7.70
N GLY A 12 -2.27 -0.39 -7.31
CA GLY A 12 -1.03 0.37 -7.29
C GLY A 12 0.01 -0.18 -6.31
N LEU A 13 -0.42 -0.91 -5.29
CA LEU A 13 0.43 -1.64 -4.34
C LEU A 13 0.67 -3.10 -4.74
N ASP A 14 0.17 -3.53 -5.91
CA ASP A 14 0.15 -4.92 -6.37
C ASP A 14 -0.53 -5.90 -5.39
N TRP A 15 -1.59 -5.44 -4.72
CA TRP A 15 -2.33 -6.24 -3.75
C TRP A 15 -3.58 -6.89 -4.33
N THR A 16 -3.79 -8.15 -3.94
CA THR A 16 -5.06 -8.87 -4.12
C THR A 16 -6.15 -8.27 -3.21
N GLN A 17 -7.41 -8.64 -3.44
CA GLN A 17 -8.49 -8.20 -2.54
C GLN A 17 -8.33 -8.82 -1.15
N GLU A 18 -7.80 -10.04 -1.08
CA GLU A 18 -7.51 -10.78 0.14
C GLU A 18 -6.43 -10.06 0.96
N ARG A 19 -5.32 -9.70 0.33
CA ARG A 19 -4.23 -8.96 0.98
C ARG A 19 -4.69 -7.59 1.48
N ALA A 20 -5.42 -6.86 0.66
CA ALA A 20 -5.96 -5.55 1.05
C ALA A 20 -6.97 -5.66 2.21
N ALA A 21 -7.78 -6.72 2.25
CA ALA A 21 -8.69 -6.97 3.36
C ALA A 21 -7.94 -7.30 4.66
N GLU A 22 -6.90 -8.12 4.57
CA GLU A 22 -6.00 -8.46 5.68
C GLU A 22 -5.33 -7.20 6.26
N GLU A 23 -4.70 -6.37 5.43
CA GLU A 23 -4.01 -5.14 5.87
C GLU A 23 -4.97 -4.12 6.48
N LEU A 24 -6.22 -4.07 6.01
CA LEU A 24 -7.26 -3.22 6.59
C LEU A 24 -7.95 -3.84 7.81
N GLY A 25 -7.62 -5.07 8.19
CA GLY A 25 -8.22 -5.76 9.33
C GLY A 25 -9.72 -6.04 9.14
N VAL A 26 -10.17 -6.29 7.92
CA VAL A 26 -11.57 -6.55 7.60
C VAL A 26 -11.75 -7.88 6.86
N SER A 27 -12.96 -8.43 6.87
CA SER A 27 -13.25 -9.62 6.06
C SER A 27 -13.17 -9.30 4.55
N LEU A 28 -12.83 -10.31 3.74
CA LEU A 28 -12.85 -10.22 2.27
C LEU A 28 -14.23 -9.76 1.75
N ARG A 29 -15.31 -10.24 2.36
CA ARG A 29 -16.69 -9.83 2.02
C ARG A 29 -16.87 -8.32 2.21
N THR A 30 -16.42 -7.79 3.36
CA THR A 30 -16.47 -6.36 3.67
C THR A 30 -15.68 -5.55 2.65
N TYR A 31 -14.46 -5.99 2.35
CA TYR A 31 -13.61 -5.33 1.36
C TYR A 31 -14.26 -5.29 -0.03
N LYS A 32 -14.81 -6.41 -0.51
CA LYS A 32 -15.57 -6.46 -1.78
C LYS A 32 -16.76 -5.51 -1.77
N SER A 33 -17.47 -5.39 -0.65
CA SER A 33 -18.56 -4.41 -0.51
C SER A 33 -18.07 -2.97 -0.58
N TYR A 34 -16.88 -2.65 -0.08
CA TYR A 34 -16.30 -1.32 -0.17
C TYR A 34 -15.98 -0.93 -1.61
N GLU A 35 -15.40 -1.84 -2.40
CA GLU A 35 -15.11 -1.58 -3.82
C GLU A 35 -16.38 -1.37 -4.65
N ASN A 36 -17.44 -2.12 -4.38
CA ASN A 36 -18.67 -2.07 -5.16
C ASN A 36 -19.61 -0.93 -4.78
N LYS A 37 -19.49 -0.40 -3.57
CA LYS A 37 -20.33 0.70 -3.05
C LYS A 37 -19.41 1.87 -2.70
N ALA A 38 -19.22 2.10 -1.41
CA ALA A 38 -18.26 3.05 -0.90
C ALA A 38 -17.66 2.52 0.41
N PRO A 39 -16.35 2.70 0.65
CA PRO A 39 -15.75 2.44 1.94
C PRO A 39 -16.27 3.40 3.01
N LYS A 40 -16.30 2.94 4.26
CA LYS A 40 -16.51 3.83 5.42
C LYS A 40 -15.31 4.78 5.57
N LYS A 41 -15.53 5.95 6.17
CA LYS A 41 -14.47 6.95 6.40
C LYS A 41 -13.24 6.38 7.13
N THR A 42 -13.44 5.47 8.08
CA THR A 42 -12.34 4.80 8.79
C THR A 42 -11.47 3.94 7.86
N ALA A 43 -12.08 3.19 6.94
CA ALA A 43 -11.36 2.38 5.97
C ALA A 43 -10.58 3.26 4.97
N ILE A 44 -11.12 4.43 4.61
CA ILE A 44 -10.41 5.40 3.76
C ILE A 44 -9.14 5.90 4.45
N ILE A 45 -9.25 6.32 5.72
CA ILE A 45 -8.10 6.81 6.49
C ILE A 45 -7.05 5.71 6.65
N ALA A 46 -7.48 4.47 6.96
CA ALA A 46 -6.58 3.34 7.07
C ALA A 46 -5.84 3.04 5.75
N ALA A 47 -6.54 3.04 4.61
CA ALA A 47 -5.91 2.84 3.30
C ALA A 47 -4.90 3.94 2.95
N GLN A 48 -5.21 5.20 3.28
CA GLN A 48 -4.29 6.33 3.09
C GLN A 48 -3.05 6.21 3.98
N ALA A 49 -3.23 5.85 5.26
CA ALA A 49 -2.11 5.63 6.18
C ALA A 49 -1.20 4.49 5.70
N LEU A 50 -1.78 3.39 5.22
CA LEU A 50 -1.04 2.28 4.62
C LEU A 50 -0.25 2.74 3.38
N ALA A 51 -0.86 3.50 2.47
CA ALA A 51 -0.16 4.01 1.28
C ALA A 51 1.07 4.85 1.65
N VAL A 52 0.96 5.72 2.67
CA VAL A 52 2.09 6.52 3.16
C VAL A 52 3.16 5.61 3.78
N ARG A 53 2.77 4.59 4.55
CA ARG A 53 3.71 3.62 5.13
C ARG A 53 4.50 2.89 4.04
N GLU A 54 3.83 2.39 3.00
CA GLU A 54 4.51 1.69 1.89
C GLU A 54 5.44 2.61 1.10
N LEU A 55 5.03 3.87 0.89
CA LEU A 55 5.88 4.87 0.24
C LEU A 55 7.14 5.16 1.07
N LEU A 56 7.00 5.27 2.39
CA LEU A 56 8.16 5.46 3.27
C LEU A 56 9.08 4.23 3.27
N ALA A 57 8.51 3.03 3.33
CA ALA A 57 9.28 1.78 3.31
C ALA A 57 10.11 1.62 2.03
N SER A 58 9.48 1.87 0.87
CA SER A 58 10.16 1.81 -0.44
C SER A 58 11.26 2.86 -0.57
N ASN A 59 11.04 4.09 -0.11
CA ASN A 59 12.06 5.14 -0.12
C ASN A 59 13.27 4.83 0.78
N LEU A 60 13.06 4.17 1.92
CA LEU A 60 14.15 3.73 2.79
C LEU A 60 15.00 2.63 2.13
N ASP A 61 14.36 1.69 1.43
CA ASP A 61 15.09 0.61 0.75
C ASP A 61 15.94 1.14 -0.42
N VAL A 62 15.40 2.04 -1.25
CA VAL A 62 16.15 2.68 -2.35
C VAL A 62 17.37 3.44 -1.82
N ASN A 63 17.22 4.19 -0.72
CA ASN A 63 18.36 4.89 -0.10
C ASN A 63 19.43 3.92 0.42
N ALA A 64 19.03 2.81 1.06
CA ALA A 64 19.96 1.79 1.52
C ALA A 64 20.71 1.11 0.36
N GLN A 65 20.01 0.79 -0.74
CA GLN A 65 20.63 0.25 -1.95
C GLN A 65 21.62 1.23 -2.58
N TYR A 66 21.27 2.52 -2.66
CA TYR A 66 22.14 3.56 -3.18
C TYR A 66 23.44 3.71 -2.37
N LEU A 67 23.33 3.70 -1.03
CA LEU A 67 24.50 3.77 -0.15
C LEU A 67 25.41 2.54 -0.31
N ARG A 68 24.82 1.33 -0.43
CA ARG A 68 25.57 0.10 -0.74
C ARG A 68 26.30 0.21 -2.08
N MET A 69 25.62 0.68 -3.12
CA MET A 69 26.20 0.86 -4.46
C MET A 69 27.38 1.85 -4.44
N LYS A 70 27.22 2.99 -3.74
CA LYS A 70 28.27 4.00 -3.59
C LYS A 70 29.52 3.47 -2.90
N MET A 71 29.38 2.68 -1.83
CA MET A 71 30.53 2.11 -1.13
C MET A 71 31.28 1.09 -1.98
N VAL A 72 30.59 0.29 -2.80
CA VAL A 72 31.22 -0.68 -3.72
C VAL A 72 32.06 0.03 -4.78
N ILE A 73 31.58 1.18 -5.32
CA ILE A 73 32.32 1.96 -6.33
C ILE A 73 33.55 2.64 -5.73
N GLN A 74 33.56 2.97 -4.44
CA GLN A 74 34.70 3.63 -3.78
C GLN A 74 35.83 2.67 -3.35
N LEU A 75 35.60 1.36 -3.40
CA LEU A 75 36.56 0.32 -2.97
C LEU A 75 37.18 -0.46 -4.14
N GLY A 76 36.86 -0.11 -5.39
CA GLY A 76 37.47 -0.65 -6.61
C GLY A 76 38.28 0.40 -7.34
#